data_AF-A0A536SPW1-F1
#
_entry.id   AF-A0A536SPW1-F1
#
_cell.length_a   1.000
_cell.length_b   1.000
_cell.length_c   1.000
_cell.angle_alpha   90.00
_cell.angle_beta   90.00
_cell.angle_gamma   90.00
#
_symmetry.space_group_name_H-M   'P 1'
#
loop_
_entity.id
_entity.type
_entity.pdbx_description
1 polymer ?
#
loop_
_entity_poly.entity_id
_entity_poly.type
_entity_poly.pdbx_seq_one_letter_code
_entity_poly.pdbx_strand_id
1 'polypeptide(L)'
;MSSLEAVFAPEGALAAAIPGYRERRDQLSMAQAIRDAIEANSVLVAEAGTGTGKTFAYLVPALLCGGKVIVSTGTKTLQDQLFDRDLPAVRAALTSGATVALLKGRANYVCLYRLRRAVTEQRATTSDEAGQLTRIERFAASTVSGDRADLAQVPEDAPIWAQATSTRDN
;
A
#
# COMPACT_ATOMS: atom_id res chain seq x y z
N MET A 1 -14.50 15.70 16.33
CA MET A 1 -13.27 15.01 15.88
C MET A 1 -12.64 14.38 17.10
N SER A 2 -12.23 13.11 17.02
CA SER A 2 -11.54 12.44 18.13
C SER A 2 -10.16 13.07 18.32
N SER A 3 -9.78 13.41 19.56
CA SER A 3 -8.42 13.88 19.85
C SER A 3 -7.43 12.73 19.69
N LEU A 4 -6.15 13.03 19.37
CA LEU A 4 -5.16 11.96 19.23
C LEU A 4 -5.02 11.16 20.53
N GLU A 5 -5.12 11.82 21.67
CA GLU A 5 -5.08 11.19 23.00
C GLU A 5 -6.19 10.14 23.14
N ALA A 6 -7.41 10.45 22.69
CA ALA A 6 -8.52 9.49 22.72
C ALA A 6 -8.35 8.33 21.72
N VAL A 7 -7.64 8.55 20.61
CA VAL A 7 -7.35 7.49 19.63
C VAL A 7 -6.31 6.50 20.18
N PHE A 8 -5.24 7.00 20.79
CA PHE A 8 -4.11 6.20 21.29
C PHE A 8 -4.25 5.72 22.74
N ALA A 9 -5.29 6.16 23.46
CA ALA A 9 -5.54 5.74 24.85
C ALA A 9 -5.64 4.21 24.99
N PRO A 10 -5.38 3.65 26.19
CA PRO A 10 -5.51 2.21 26.47
C PRO A 10 -6.89 1.62 26.16
N GLU A 11 -7.95 2.43 26.24
CA GLU A 11 -9.33 2.09 25.86
C GLU A 11 -9.81 2.88 24.63
N GLY A 12 -8.86 3.43 23.88
CA GLY A 12 -9.11 4.28 22.72
C GLY A 12 -9.51 3.50 21.46
N ALA A 13 -9.70 4.26 20.38
CA ALA A 13 -10.14 3.71 19.09
C ALA A 13 -9.20 2.60 18.57
N LEU A 14 -7.88 2.76 18.73
CA LEU A 14 -6.91 1.74 18.32
C LEU A 14 -6.99 0.49 19.19
N ALA A 15 -7.20 0.65 20.50
CA ALA A 15 -7.33 -0.46 21.43
C ALA A 15 -8.57 -1.32 21.15
N ALA A 16 -9.68 -0.67 20.81
CA ALA A 16 -10.92 -1.35 20.46
C ALA A 16 -10.83 -2.15 19.15
N ALA A 17 -10.06 -1.65 18.17
CA ALA A 17 -9.99 -2.24 16.83
C ALA A 17 -8.83 -3.23 16.65
N ILE A 18 -7.76 -3.15 17.46
CA ILE A 18 -6.51 -3.86 17.21
C ILE A 18 -6.16 -4.76 18.41
N PRO A 19 -6.35 -6.09 18.28
CA PRO A 19 -6.02 -7.03 19.33
C PRO A 19 -4.55 -6.91 19.78
N GLY A 20 -4.34 -6.82 21.09
CA GLY A 20 -3.01 -6.71 21.66
C GLY A 20 -2.37 -5.32 21.52
N TYR A 21 -3.12 -4.30 21.08
CA TYR A 21 -2.67 -2.92 21.16
C TYR A 21 -2.29 -2.54 22.60
N ARG A 22 -1.22 -1.76 22.72
CA ARG A 22 -0.79 -1.15 23.96
C ARG A 22 -0.37 0.27 23.66
N GLU A 23 -0.80 1.19 24.51
CA GLU A 23 -0.37 2.58 24.46
C GLU A 23 1.15 2.66 24.56
N ARG A 24 1.75 3.51 23.73
CA ARG A 24 3.18 3.85 23.77
C ARG A 24 3.31 5.37 23.71
N ARG A 25 3.93 5.97 24.73
CA ARG A 25 4.08 7.43 24.81
C ARG A 25 4.81 8.01 23.60
N ASP A 26 5.85 7.34 23.13
CA ASP A 26 6.61 7.77 21.94
C ASP A 26 5.76 7.76 20.67
N GLN A 27 4.80 6.83 20.56
CA GLN A 27 3.87 6.77 19.44
C GLN A 27 2.93 7.98 19.42
N LEU A 28 2.38 8.33 20.59
CA LEU A 28 1.51 9.50 20.74
C LEU A 28 2.28 10.81 20.51
N SER A 29 3.49 10.92 21.07
CA SER A 29 4.37 12.07 20.89
C SER A 29 4.70 12.29 19.41
N MET A 30 5.07 11.22 18.69
CA MET A 30 5.32 11.29 17.24
C MET A 30 4.05 11.69 16.47
N ALA A 31 2.88 11.16 16.83
CA ALA A 31 1.61 11.50 16.17
C ALA A 31 1.24 12.97 16.37
N GLN A 32 1.46 13.52 17.57
CA GLN A 32 1.26 14.93 17.88
C GLN A 32 2.21 15.81 17.07
N ALA A 33 3.51 15.50 17.06
CA ALA A 33 4.49 16.24 16.26
C ALA A 33 4.13 16.24 14.76
N ILE A 34 3.63 15.12 14.23
CA ILE A 34 3.19 15.03 12.83
C ILE A 34 1.94 15.88 12.58
N ARG A 35 0.93 15.83 13.47
CA ARG A 35 -0.25 16.68 13.36
C ARG A 35 0.12 18.16 13.36
N ASP A 36 0.96 18.57 14.30
CA ASP A 36 1.38 19.96 14.44
C ASP A 36 2.17 20.42 13.19
N ALA A 37 2.99 19.54 12.60
CA ALA A 37 3.69 19.84 11.34
C ALA A 37 2.73 19.97 10.15
N ILE A 38 1.69 19.13 10.06
CA ILE A 38 0.65 19.22 9.03
C ILE A 38 -0.12 20.55 9.18
N GLU A 39 -0.56 20.90 10.39
CA GLU A 39 -1.31 22.13 10.67
C GLU A 39 -0.48 23.39 10.39
N ALA A 40 0.82 23.36 10.74
CA ALA A 40 1.75 24.46 10.50
C ALA A 40 2.29 24.52 9.07
N ASN A 41 1.96 23.55 8.19
CA ASN A 41 2.58 23.39 6.87
C ASN A 41 4.13 23.40 6.92
N SER A 42 4.70 22.69 7.89
CA SER A 42 6.14 22.66 8.14
C SER A 42 6.75 21.28 7.90
N VAL A 43 8.09 21.21 7.91
CA VAL A 43 8.83 19.95 7.73
C VAL A 43 9.22 19.41 9.11
N LEU A 44 8.86 18.15 9.36
CA LEU A 44 9.29 17.39 10.53
C LEU A 44 10.29 16.31 10.12
N VAL A 45 11.42 16.24 10.82
CA VAL A 45 12.34 15.11 10.79
C VAL A 45 12.26 14.41 12.14
N ALA A 46 11.84 13.15 12.15
CA ALA A 46 11.68 12.36 13.36
C ALA A 46 12.41 11.02 13.21
N GLU A 47 13.22 10.68 14.21
CA GLU A 47 13.79 9.35 14.37
C GLU A 47 12.91 8.54 15.33
N ALA A 48 12.59 7.32 14.95
CA ALA A 48 11.85 6.42 15.83
C ALA A 48 12.40 4.99 15.70
N GLY A 49 12.71 4.37 16.84
CA GLY A 49 13.25 3.01 16.92
C GLY A 49 12.25 1.95 16.42
N THR A 50 12.71 0.73 16.12
CA THR A 50 11.82 -0.39 15.77
C THR A 50 10.84 -0.68 16.93
N GLY A 51 9.62 -1.12 16.61
CA GLY A 51 8.60 -1.44 17.63
C GLY A 51 7.89 -0.26 18.30
N THR A 52 8.30 0.99 18.02
CA THR A 52 7.64 2.22 18.53
C THR A 52 6.23 2.44 17.98
N GLY A 53 5.81 1.69 16.96
CA GLY A 53 4.49 1.86 16.35
C GLY A 53 4.41 3.03 15.36
N LYS A 54 5.54 3.37 14.72
CA LYS A 54 5.69 4.42 13.69
C LYS A 54 4.53 4.49 12.70
N THR A 55 4.10 3.33 12.19
CA THR A 55 3.05 3.24 11.18
C THR A 55 1.76 3.92 11.63
N PHE A 56 1.27 3.63 12.83
CA PHE A 56 0.03 4.26 13.29
C PHE A 56 0.26 5.71 13.70
N ALA A 57 1.47 6.04 14.18
CA ALA A 57 1.81 7.42 14.54
C ALA A 57 1.68 8.38 13.35
N TYR A 58 2.03 7.97 12.13
CA TYR A 58 1.80 8.81 10.94
C TYR A 58 0.44 8.57 10.28
N LEU A 59 -0.14 7.37 10.31
CA LEU A 59 -1.42 7.09 9.64
C LEU A 59 -2.61 7.78 10.32
N VAL A 60 -2.64 7.83 11.64
CA VAL A 60 -3.75 8.44 12.39
C VAL A 60 -3.89 9.93 12.03
N PRO A 61 -2.87 10.80 12.22
CA PRO A 61 -2.99 12.20 11.84
C PRO A 61 -3.20 12.39 10.33
N ALA A 62 -2.59 11.55 9.48
CA ALA A 62 -2.82 11.59 8.04
C ALA A 62 -4.30 11.39 7.66
N LEU A 63 -4.99 10.45 8.30
CA LEU A 63 -6.41 10.19 8.05
C LEU A 63 -7.35 11.23 8.68
N LEU A 64 -6.91 11.90 9.74
CA LEU A 64 -7.70 12.92 10.44
C LEU A 64 -7.55 14.33 9.87
N CYS A 65 -6.47 14.62 9.12
CA CYS A 65 -6.20 15.97 8.60
C CYS A 65 -7.20 16.44 7.52
N GLY A 66 -7.98 15.52 6.93
CA GLY A 66 -8.99 15.83 5.89
C GLY A 66 -8.42 16.24 4.53
N GLY A 67 -7.10 16.35 4.38
CA GLY A 67 -6.42 16.65 3.13
C GLY A 67 -6.01 15.41 2.32
N LYS A 68 -5.41 15.64 1.15
CA LYS A 68 -4.76 14.58 0.37
C LYS A 68 -3.38 14.29 0.97
N VAL A 69 -3.13 13.05 1.35
CA VAL A 69 -1.85 12.62 1.93
C VAL A 69 -1.21 11.57 1.03
N ILE A 70 0.10 11.71 0.81
CA ILE A 70 0.93 10.70 0.15
C ILE A 70 1.86 10.10 1.21
N VAL A 71 1.78 8.78 1.39
CA VAL A 71 2.71 8.03 2.23
C VAL A 71 3.69 7.30 1.32
N SER A 72 4.98 7.57 1.49
CA SER A 72 6.06 6.90 0.78
C SER A 72 6.86 6.03 1.73
N THR A 73 7.30 4.85 1.28
CA THR A 73 8.06 3.88 2.08
C THR A 73 9.21 3.29 1.25
N GLY A 74 10.17 2.65 1.91
CA GLY A 74 11.45 2.27 1.30
C GLY A 74 11.38 1.08 0.33
N THR A 75 10.41 0.18 0.47
CA THR A 75 10.31 -1.02 -0.38
C THR A 75 8.86 -1.34 -0.74
N LYS A 76 8.64 -2.09 -1.84
CA LYS A 76 7.31 -2.56 -2.25
C LYS A 76 6.66 -3.42 -1.17
N THR A 77 7.41 -4.33 -0.56
CA THR A 77 6.92 -5.18 0.53
C THR A 77 6.42 -4.37 1.73
N LEU A 78 7.14 -3.29 2.11
CA LEU A 78 6.66 -2.39 3.17
C LEU A 78 5.41 -1.61 2.73
N GLN A 79 5.32 -1.29 1.43
CA GLN A 79 4.15 -0.63 0.86
C GLN A 79 2.91 -1.54 0.88
N ASP A 80 3.08 -2.82 0.54
CA ASP A 80 2.02 -3.82 0.53
C ASP A 80 1.57 -4.11 1.97
N GLN A 81 2.51 -4.30 2.90
CA GLN A 81 2.19 -4.44 4.32
C GLN A 81 1.39 -3.23 4.85
N LEU A 82 1.81 -2.02 4.48
CA LEU A 82 1.08 -0.80 4.84
C LEU A 82 -0.35 -0.83 4.29
N PHE A 83 -0.50 -1.13 3.00
CA PHE A 83 -1.76 -1.00 2.28
C PHE A 83 -2.77 -2.10 2.63
N ASP A 84 -2.32 -3.34 2.81
CA ASP A 84 -3.20 -4.51 3.01
C ASP A 84 -3.50 -4.79 4.48
N ARG A 85 -2.65 -4.32 5.40
CA ARG A 85 -2.78 -4.65 6.84
C ARG A 85 -2.91 -3.42 7.71
N ASP A 86 -1.90 -2.55 7.73
CA ASP A 86 -1.81 -1.48 8.73
C ASP A 86 -2.85 -0.37 8.46
N LEU A 87 -3.00 0.05 7.20
CA LEU A 87 -3.95 1.08 6.79
C LEU A 87 -5.42 0.66 6.98
N PRO A 88 -5.86 -0.56 6.59
CA PRO A 88 -7.22 -1.02 6.87
C PRO A 88 -7.54 -1.04 8.37
N ALA A 89 -6.58 -1.47 9.21
CA ALA A 89 -6.76 -1.50 10.65
C ALA A 89 -6.97 -0.10 11.24
N VAL A 90 -6.12 0.87 10.88
CA VAL A 90 -6.27 2.26 11.37
C VAL A 90 -7.52 2.91 10.79
N ARG A 91 -7.84 2.69 9.51
CA ARG A 91 -9.03 3.24 8.88
C ARG A 91 -10.32 2.74 9.54
N ALA A 92 -10.37 1.45 9.87
CA ALA A 92 -11.48 0.84 10.61
C ALA A 92 -11.59 1.43 12.03
N ALA A 93 -10.48 1.52 12.76
CA ALA A 93 -10.43 2.11 14.11
C ALA A 93 -10.99 3.53 14.14
N LEU A 94 -10.66 4.34 13.12
CA LEU A 94 -11.11 5.73 13.03
C LEU A 94 -12.48 5.90 12.37
N THR A 95 -13.12 4.81 11.91
CA THR A 95 -14.32 4.87 11.06
C THR A 95 -14.13 5.86 9.89
N SER A 96 -12.92 5.88 9.33
CA SER A 96 -12.55 6.89 8.33
C SER A 96 -13.09 6.52 6.95
N GLY A 97 -13.79 7.47 6.32
CA GLY A 97 -14.29 7.36 4.94
C GLY A 97 -13.23 7.70 3.87
N ALA A 98 -11.95 7.81 4.25
CA ALA A 98 -10.89 8.17 3.31
C ALA A 98 -10.78 7.18 2.16
N THR A 99 -10.81 7.70 0.93
CA THR A 99 -10.47 6.93 -0.27
C THR A 99 -8.96 6.69 -0.29
N VAL A 100 -8.55 5.45 -0.51
CA VAL A 100 -7.14 5.05 -0.54
C VAL A 100 -6.82 4.37 -1.86
N ALA A 101 -5.61 4.55 -2.34
CA ALA A 101 -5.12 3.89 -3.54
C ALA A 101 -3.63 3.54 -3.36
N LEU A 102 -3.22 2.41 -3.92
CA LEU A 102 -1.84 1.97 -3.96
C LEU A 102 -1.20 2.46 -5.26
N LEU A 103 -0.07 3.16 -5.16
CA LEU A 103 0.66 3.67 -6.30
C LEU A 103 2.00 2.96 -6.44
N LYS A 104 2.14 2.15 -7.50
CA LYS A 104 3.40 1.53 -7.93
C LYS A 104 3.80 2.01 -9.33
N GLY A 105 5.03 1.74 -9.72
CA GLY A 105 5.48 2.00 -11.11
C GLY A 105 4.69 1.13 -12.11
N ARG A 106 4.49 1.63 -13.34
CA ARG A 106 3.70 0.96 -14.40
C ARG A 106 4.11 -0.49 -14.68
N ALA A 107 5.38 -0.84 -14.50
CA ALA A 107 5.90 -2.19 -14.68
C ALA A 107 5.35 -3.21 -13.67
N ASN A 108 4.68 -2.75 -12.61
CA ASN A 108 4.02 -3.62 -11.63
C ASN A 108 2.57 -3.91 -12.01
N TYR A 109 2.05 -3.30 -13.07
CA TYR A 109 0.67 -3.50 -13.51
C TYR A 109 0.62 -4.17 -14.88
N VAL A 110 -0.39 -5.00 -15.08
CA VAL A 110 -0.68 -5.59 -16.38
C VAL A 110 -1.10 -4.49 -17.36
N CYS A 111 -0.38 -4.40 -18.48
CA CYS A 111 -0.74 -3.54 -19.59
C CYS A 111 -1.65 -4.30 -20.56
N LEU A 112 -2.96 -4.00 -20.53
CA LEU A 112 -3.96 -4.67 -21.37
C LEU A 112 -3.67 -4.58 -22.88
N TYR A 113 -3.00 -3.52 -23.33
CA TYR A 113 -2.58 -3.39 -24.72
C TYR A 113 -1.46 -4.39 -25.06
N ARG A 114 -0.39 -4.40 -24.27
CA ARG A 114 0.76 -5.28 -24.51
C ARG A 114 0.40 -6.76 -24.32
N LEU A 115 -0.41 -7.07 -23.32
CA LEU A 115 -0.96 -8.41 -23.11
C LEU A 115 -1.72 -8.91 -24.34
N ARG A 116 -2.67 -8.14 -24.88
CA ARG A 116 -3.42 -8.52 -26.09
C ARG A 116 -2.50 -8.73 -27.30
N ARG A 117 -1.48 -7.88 -27.44
CA ARG A 117 -0.48 -8.02 -28.49
C ARG A 117 0.36 -9.28 -28.32
N ALA A 118 0.77 -9.61 -27.09
CA ALA A 118 1.53 -10.81 -26.78
C ALA A 118 0.76 -12.10 -27.12
N VAL A 119 -0.54 -12.13 -26.83
CA VAL A 119 -1.44 -13.24 -27.18
C VAL A 119 -1.62 -13.35 -28.69
N THR A 120 -1.91 -12.23 -29.36
CA THR A 120 -2.20 -12.21 -30.81
C THR A 120 -0.97 -12.56 -31.66
N GLU A 121 0.19 -12.04 -31.29
CA GLU A 121 1.46 -12.26 -32.02
C GLU A 121 2.19 -13.54 -31.55
N GLN A 122 1.57 -14.35 -30.68
CA GLN A 122 2.16 -15.60 -30.12
C GLN A 122 3.58 -15.38 -29.58
N ARG A 123 3.77 -14.34 -28.75
CA ARG A 123 5.09 -13.94 -28.25
C ARG A 123 5.73 -14.90 -27.23
N ALA A 124 4.99 -15.91 -26.78
CA ALA A 124 5.52 -16.97 -25.94
C ALA A 124 6.36 -17.93 -26.80
N THR A 125 7.63 -18.09 -26.44
CA THR A 125 8.60 -18.92 -27.18
C THR A 125 8.71 -20.34 -26.63
N THR A 126 8.22 -20.57 -25.41
CA THR A 126 8.23 -21.88 -24.75
C THR A 126 6.84 -22.26 -24.24
N SER A 127 6.64 -23.55 -23.98
CA SER A 127 5.40 -24.07 -23.37
C SER A 127 5.14 -23.46 -21.99
N ASP A 128 6.20 -23.22 -21.20
CA ASP A 128 6.07 -22.58 -19.89
C ASP A 128 5.60 -21.12 -20.03
N GLU A 129 6.23 -20.34 -20.92
CA GLU A 129 5.81 -18.96 -21.21
C GLU A 129 4.36 -18.89 -21.71
N ALA A 130 3.93 -19.85 -22.52
CA ALA A 130 2.54 -19.92 -23.01
C ALA A 130 1.56 -20.18 -21.85
N GLY A 131 1.93 -21.06 -20.93
CA GLY A 131 1.18 -21.31 -19.70
C GLY A 131 1.10 -20.08 -18.80
N GLN A 132 2.21 -19.37 -18.63
CA GLN A 132 2.25 -18.14 -17.84
C GLN A 132 1.43 -17.01 -18.50
N LEU A 133 1.52 -16.83 -19.81
CA LEU A 133 0.75 -15.82 -20.55
C LEU A 133 -0.77 -16.06 -20.39
N THR A 134 -1.20 -17.32 -20.47
CA THR A 134 -2.60 -17.71 -20.23
C THR A 134 -3.05 -17.37 -18.81
N ARG A 135 -2.18 -17.55 -17.80
CA ARG A 135 -2.48 -17.15 -16.41
C ARG A 135 -2.60 -15.63 -16.27
N ILE A 136 -1.72 -14.87 -16.91
CA ILE A 136 -1.76 -13.40 -16.90
C ILE A 136 -3.05 -12.90 -17.57
N GLU A 137 -3.45 -13.50 -18.70
CA GLU A 137 -4.68 -13.13 -19.40
C GLU A 137 -5.92 -13.34 -18.52
N ARG A 138 -6.02 -14.52 -17.90
CA ARG A 138 -7.12 -14.81 -16.96
C ARG A 138 -7.13 -13.85 -15.78
N PHE A 139 -5.96 -13.56 -15.22
CA PHE A 139 -5.83 -12.62 -14.10
C PHE A 139 -6.29 -11.22 -14.48
N ALA A 140 -5.85 -10.71 -15.64
CA ALA A 140 -6.20 -9.39 -16.13
C ALA A 140 -7.71 -9.20 -16.35
N ALA A 141 -8.43 -10.29 -16.65
CA ALA A 141 -9.87 -10.26 -16.84
C ALA A 141 -10.67 -10.20 -15.52
N SER A 142 -10.08 -10.57 -14.38
CA SER A 142 -10.80 -10.66 -13.09
C SER A 142 -10.28 -9.73 -12.00
N THR A 143 -9.06 -9.20 -12.14
CA THR A 143 -8.44 -8.34 -11.13
C THR A 143 -9.04 -6.94 -11.09
N VAL A 144 -9.08 -6.36 -9.89
CA VAL A 144 -9.45 -4.95 -9.68
C VAL A 144 -8.22 -4.05 -9.73
N SER A 145 -7.08 -4.52 -9.21
CA SER A 145 -5.83 -3.75 -9.08
C SER A 145 -5.03 -3.75 -10.39
N GLY A 146 -5.02 -4.88 -11.12
CA GLY A 146 -4.07 -5.12 -12.18
C GLY A 146 -2.63 -5.36 -11.69
N ASP A 147 -2.40 -5.40 -10.37
CA ASP A 147 -1.08 -5.54 -9.78
C ASP A 147 -0.55 -6.96 -9.96
N ARG A 148 0.60 -7.09 -10.60
CA ARG A 148 1.19 -8.40 -10.87
C ARG A 148 1.57 -9.17 -9.60
N ALA A 149 1.79 -8.48 -8.48
CA ALA A 149 2.09 -9.11 -7.20
C ALA A 149 0.94 -10.01 -6.71
N ASP A 150 -0.29 -9.73 -7.16
CA ASP A 150 -1.48 -10.54 -6.83
C ASP A 150 -1.51 -11.87 -7.62
N LEU A 151 -0.63 -12.06 -8.61
CA LEU A 151 -0.54 -13.27 -9.44
C LEU A 151 0.64 -14.17 -9.04
N ALA A 152 0.56 -14.78 -7.85
CA ALA A 152 1.62 -15.64 -7.31
C ALA A 152 1.97 -16.86 -8.20
N GLN A 153 1.08 -17.29 -9.10
CA GLN A 153 1.31 -18.41 -10.02
C GLN A 153 2.27 -18.08 -11.17
N VAL A 154 2.67 -16.83 -11.34
CA VAL A 154 3.68 -16.41 -12.32
C VAL A 154 4.82 -15.72 -11.55
N PRO A 155 6.06 -16.25 -11.60
CA PRO A 155 7.19 -15.64 -10.93
C PRO A 155 7.35 -14.17 -11.33
N GLU A 156 7.70 -13.30 -10.38
CA GLU A 156 7.84 -11.85 -10.63
C GLU A 156 8.97 -11.50 -11.62
N ASP A 157 9.97 -12.38 -11.72
CA ASP A 157 11.12 -12.30 -12.61
C ASP A 157 10.90 -13.04 -13.94
N ALA A 158 9.72 -13.64 -14.14
CA ALA A 158 9.39 -14.36 -15.37
C ALA A 158 9.53 -13.44 -16.61
N PRO A 159 10.28 -13.86 -17.65
CA PRO A 159 10.52 -13.05 -18.84
C PRO A 159 9.24 -12.60 -19.56
N ILE A 160 8.17 -13.39 -19.45
CA ILE A 160 6.86 -13.11 -20.06
C ILE A 160 6.28 -11.76 -19.61
N TRP A 161 6.62 -11.27 -18.41
CA TRP A 161 6.18 -9.97 -17.93
C TRP A 161 6.63 -8.82 -18.83
N ALA A 162 7.77 -8.95 -19.52
CA ALA A 162 8.21 -7.94 -20.48
C ALA A 162 7.23 -7.77 -21.66
N GLN A 163 6.44 -8.81 -21.97
CA GLN A 163 5.41 -8.78 -23.00
C GLN A 163 4.04 -8.33 -22.47
N ALA A 164 3.82 -8.36 -21.15
CA ALA A 164 2.53 -8.04 -20.53
C ALA A 164 2.51 -6.77 -19.66
N THR A 165 3.66 -6.12 -19.43
CA THR A 165 3.79 -4.89 -18.62
C THR A 165 4.38 -3.76 -19.46
N SER A 166 4.13 -2.51 -19.05
CA SER A 166 4.72 -1.32 -19.68
C SER A 166 5.80 -0.69 -18.80
N THR A 167 6.91 -0.31 -19.42
CA THR A 167 8.00 0.44 -18.79
C THR A 167 8.09 1.85 -19.39
N ARG A 168 9.13 2.61 -19.01
CA ARG A 168 9.41 3.89 -19.69
C ARG A 168 9.88 3.69 -21.13
N ASP A 169 10.50 2.56 -21.41
CA ASP A 169 11.29 2.34 -22.62
C ASP A 169 10.56 1.45 -23.64
N ASN A 170 9.29 1.09 -23.39
CA ASN A 170 8.53 0.17 -24.24
C ASN A 170 7.03 0.51 -24.37
#